data_AF-A0A660ZGR3-F1
#
_entry.id   AF-A0A660ZGR3-F1
#
_cell.length_a   1.000
_cell.length_b   1.000
_cell.length_c   1.000
_cell.angle_alpha   90.00
_cell.angle_beta   90.00
_cell.angle_gamma   90.00
#
_symmetry.space_group_name_H-M   'P 1'
#
loop_
_entity.id
_entity.type
_entity.pdbx_description
1 polymer ?
#
loop_
_entity_poly.entity_id
_entity_poly.type
_entity_poly.pdbx_seq_one_letter_code
_entity_poly.pdbx_strand_id
1 'polypeptide(L)'
;MKVLIFKASDIHFAVPLGDVLKIDQGEAPPLISPLKTKKPERIVLNDGRKFCVDEVVDIAELDEDSLRPVPKLLARFTPYLKGIGFLNDLVLLII
;
A
#
# COMPACT_ATOMS: atom_id res chain seq x y z
N MET A 1 3.61 11.98 9.72
CA MET A 1 4.15 11.68 8.38
C MET A 1 3.06 11.72 7.30
N LYS A 2 3.33 12.27 6.10
CA LYS A 2 2.42 12.16 4.94
C LYS A 2 2.55 10.81 4.25
N VAL A 3 1.42 10.16 3.96
CA VAL A 3 1.35 8.84 3.35
C VAL A 3 0.40 8.82 2.16
N LEU A 4 0.74 8.03 1.14
CA LEU A 4 -0.16 7.66 0.05
C LEU A 4 -0.94 6.41 0.47
N ILE A 5 -2.27 6.48 0.47
CA ILE A 5 -3.16 5.37 0.79
C ILE A 5 -3.65 4.74 -0.50
N PHE A 6 -3.62 3.41 -0.56
CA PHE A 6 -4.08 2.66 -1.72
C PHE A 6 -4.69 1.32 -1.30
N LYS A 7 -5.50 0.75 -2.18
CA LYS A 7 -6.21 -0.51 -1.96
C LYS A 7 -5.67 -1.57 -2.91
N ALA A 8 -5.42 -2.77 -2.38
CA ALA A 8 -5.16 -3.95 -3.18
C ALA A 8 -6.01 -5.10 -2.63
N SER A 9 -6.88 -5.66 -3.48
CA SER A 9 -8.00 -6.51 -3.04
C SER A 9 -8.82 -5.78 -1.98
N ASP A 10 -9.08 -6.34 -0.80
CA ASP A 10 -9.87 -5.70 0.26
C ASP A 10 -9.05 -5.08 1.40
N ILE A 11 -7.76 -4.87 1.16
CA ILE A 11 -6.82 -4.40 2.18
C ILE A 11 -6.34 -2.99 1.82
N HIS A 12 -6.32 -2.12 2.83
CA HIS A 12 -5.74 -0.78 2.73
C HIS A 12 -4.27 -0.82 3.12
N PHE A 13 -3.45 -0.25 2.26
CA PHE A 13 -2.03 -0.07 2.46
C PHE A 13 -1.70 1.41 2.49
N ALA A 14 -0.58 1.74 3.12
CA ALA A 14 -0.02 3.07 3.03
C ALA A 14 1.50 3.02 2.88
N VAL A 15 2.03 3.97 2.12
CA VAL A 15 3.47 4.16 1.94
C VAL A 15 3.81 5.62 2.21
N PRO A 16 4.93 5.93 2.88
CA PRO A 16 5.38 7.32 3.01
C PRO A 16 5.43 8.00 1.65
N LEU A 17 4.85 9.19 1.52
CA LEU A 17 4.77 9.87 0.23
C LEU A 17 6.17 10.16 -0.35
N GLY A 18 7.15 10.39 0.52
CA GLY A 18 8.55 10.57 0.13
C GLY A 18 9.23 9.32 -0.43
N ASP A 19 8.68 8.13 -0.20
CA ASP A 19 9.19 6.85 -0.75
C ASP A 19 8.60 6.56 -2.15
N VAL A 20 7.58 7.32 -2.58
CA VAL A 20 6.91 7.14 -3.87
C VAL A 20 7.67 7.88 -4.97
N LEU A 21 8.15 7.13 -5.96
CA LEU A 21 8.82 7.69 -7.14
C LEU A 21 7.80 8.20 -8.17
N LYS A 22 6.80 7.37 -8.49
CA LYS A 22 5.72 7.71 -9.43
C LYS A 22 4.56 6.73 -9.32
N ILE A 23 3.42 7.15 -9.87
CA ILE A 23 2.24 6.32 -10.08
C ILE A 23 2.00 6.27 -11.60
N ASP A 24 1.92 5.06 -12.16
CA ASP A 24 1.63 4.86 -13.59
C ASP A 24 0.63 3.71 -13.80
N GLN A 25 0.24 3.45 -15.06
CA GLN A 25 -0.58 2.28 -15.36
C GLN A 25 0.29 1.02 -15.33
N GLY A 26 -0.07 0.07 -14.48
CA GLY A 26 0.56 -1.25 -14.44
C GLY A 26 0.08 -2.14 -15.57
N GLU A 27 0.94 -3.08 -16.00
CA GLU A 27 0.45 -4.28 -16.67
C GLU A 27 -0.27 -5.14 -15.64
N ALA A 28 -1.42 -5.72 -16.01
CA ALA A 28 -2.12 -6.64 -15.14
C ALA A 28 -1.24 -7.88 -14.89
N PRO A 29 -0.91 -8.24 -13.64
CA PRO A 29 -0.30 -9.53 -13.36
C PRO A 29 -1.12 -10.66 -14.00
N PRO A 30 -0.47 -11.74 -14.46
CA PRO A 30 -1.15 -12.86 -15.14
C PRO A 30 -2.21 -13.56 -14.27
N LEU A 31 -2.21 -13.31 -12.96
CA LEU A 31 -3.13 -13.87 -11.98
C LEU A 31 -4.35 -12.98 -11.68
N ILE A 32 -4.48 -11.79 -12.29
CA ILE A 32 -5.66 -10.96 -12.10
C ILE A 32 -6.83 -11.61 -12.85
N SER A 33 -7.96 -11.79 -12.16
CA SER A 33 -9.18 -12.30 -12.77
C SER A 33 -9.54 -11.48 -14.03
N PRO A 34 -9.89 -12.13 -15.15
CA PRO A 34 -10.25 -11.47 -16.41
C PRO A 34 -11.47 -10.53 -16.32
N LEU A 35 -12.11 -10.46 -15.15
CA LEU A 35 -13.27 -9.63 -14.83
C LEU A 35 -12.90 -8.20 -14.37
N LYS A 36 -11.63 -7.87 -14.10
CA LYS A 36 -11.24 -6.49 -13.76
C LYS A 36 -11.18 -5.63 -15.02
N THR A 37 -12.18 -4.77 -15.18
CA THR A 37 -12.34 -3.85 -16.32
C THR A 37 -11.47 -2.60 -16.22
N LYS A 38 -11.04 -2.21 -15.02
CA LYS A 38 -10.12 -1.08 -14.78
C LYS A 38 -8.68 -1.59 -14.80
N LYS A 39 -7.81 -0.96 -15.61
CA LYS A 39 -6.38 -1.25 -15.57
C LYS A 39 -5.84 -0.97 -14.17
N PRO A 40 -5.06 -1.89 -13.56
CA PRO A 40 -4.50 -1.64 -12.24
C PRO A 40 -3.54 -0.46 -12.28
N GLU A 41 -3.59 0.35 -11.24
CA GLU A 41 -2.59 1.40 -11.02
C GLU A 41 -1.32 0.72 -10.48
N ARG A 42 -0.16 1.29 -10.80
CA ARG A 42 1.12 0.80 -10.31
C ARG A 42 1.85 1.90 -9.58
N ILE A 43 2.16 1.63 -8.32
CA ILE A 43 2.98 2.49 -7.48
C ILE A 43 4.42 2.00 -7.59
N VAL A 44 5.32 2.89 -8.00
CA VAL A 44 6.76 2.64 -8.06
C VAL A 44 7.42 3.37 -6.91
N LEU A 45 8.17 2.65 -6.08
CA LEU A 45 8.92 3.22 -4.97
C LEU A 45 10.34 3.59 -5.39
N ASN A 46 10.97 4.48 -4.62
CA ASN A 46 12.35 4.93 -4.86
C ASN A 46 13.39 3.79 -4.80
N ASP A 47 13.11 2.73 -4.05
CA ASP A 47 13.96 1.54 -3.96
C ASP A 47 13.76 0.54 -5.13
N GLY A 48 12.91 0.88 -6.09
CA GLY A 48 12.62 0.07 -7.28
C GLY A 48 11.51 -0.96 -7.09
N ARG A 49 10.94 -1.11 -5.88
CA ARG A 49 9.75 -1.96 -5.66
C ARG A 49 8.55 -1.40 -6.42
N LYS A 50 7.72 -2.30 -6.93
CA LYS A 50 6.52 -1.98 -7.73
C LYS A 50 5.31 -2.71 -7.17
N PHE A 51 4.23 -1.99 -6.92
CA PHE A 51 2.99 -2.54 -6.39
C PHE A 51 1.88 -2.32 -7.42
N CYS A 52 1.26 -3.40 -7.90
CA CYS A 52 0.02 -3.29 -8.65
C CYS A 52 -1.12 -3.17 -7.64
N VAL A 53 -1.91 -2.12 -7.76
CA VAL A 53 -2.95 -1.75 -6.83
C VAL A 53 -4.27 -1.61 -7.59
N ASP A 54 -5.36 -1.80 -6.87
CA ASP A 54 -6.69 -1.68 -7.45
C ASP A 54 -7.09 -0.22 -7.58
N GLU A 55 -6.67 0.60 -6.62
CA GLU A 55 -7.01 2.01 -6.54
C GLU A 55 -6.04 2.76 -5.62
N VAL A 56 -5.56 3.93 -6.04
CA VAL A 56 -5.04 4.95 -5.14
C VAL A 56 -6.20 5.72 -4.54
N VAL A 57 -6.27 5.77 -3.22
CA VAL A 57 -7.43 6.28 -2.47
C VAL A 57 -7.24 7.77 -2.15
N ASP A 58 -6.18 8.11 -1.42
CA ASP A 58 -5.95 9.48 -0.94
C ASP A 58 -4.49 9.69 -0.47
N ILE A 59 -4.12 10.95 -0.19
CA ILE A 59 -2.92 11.31 0.56
C ILE A 59 -3.35 11.87 1.92
N ALA A 60 -2.87 11.27 2.99
CA ALA A 60 -3.23 11.66 4.35
C ALA A 60 -2.00 11.94 5.23
N GLU A 61 -2.21 12.70 6.30
CA GLU A 61 -1.26 12.78 7.41
C GLU A 61 -1.57 11.66 8.40
N LEU A 62 -0.57 10.81 8.64
CA LEU A 62 -0.59 9.75 9.64
C LEU A 62 0.31 10.18 10.81
N ASP A 63 -0.23 10.14 12.01
CA ASP A 63 0.56 10.35 13.23
C ASP A 63 1.54 9.18 13.41
N GLU A 64 2.82 9.47 13.60
CA GLU A 64 3.84 8.42 13.77
C GLU A 64 3.62 7.62 15.05
N ASP A 65 3.04 8.25 16.08
CA ASP A 65 2.70 7.59 17.34
C ASP A 65 1.52 6.60 17.20
N SER A 66 0.76 6.69 16.10
CA SER A 66 -0.31 5.73 15.78
C SER A 66 0.22 4.42 15.20
N LEU A 67 1.50 4.34 14.86
CA LEU A 67 2.11 3.16 14.26
C LEU A 67 2.31 2.06 15.31
N ARG A 68 1.68 0.91 15.05
CA ARG A 68 1.88 -0.32 15.80
C ARG A 68 2.87 -1.24 15.08
N PRO A 69 3.69 -2.00 15.81
CA PRO A 69 4.57 -2.98 15.19
C PRO A 69 3.76 -4.10 14.52
N VAL A 70 4.33 -4.69 13.47
CA VAL A 70 3.73 -5.85 12.81
C VAL A 70 3.63 -7.01 13.82
N PRO A 71 2.45 -7.63 13.99
CA PRO A 71 2.29 -8.80 14.85
C PRO A 71 3.29 -9.89 14.48
N LYS A 72 3.93 -10.51 15.48
CA LYS A 72 5.01 -11.51 15.27
C LYS A 72 4.61 -12.65 14.33
N LEU A 73 3.33 -13.04 14.35
CA LEU A 73 2.79 -14.08 13.47
C LEU A 73 2.84 -13.65 12.00
N LEU A 74 2.55 -12.38 11.70
CA LEU A 74 2.53 -11.82 10.34
C LEU A 74 3.93 -11.45 9.85
N ALA A 75 4.81 -11.00 10.76
CA ALA A 75 6.16 -10.53 10.41
C ALA A 75 6.97 -11.57 9.60
N ARG A 76 6.73 -12.86 9.82
CA ARG A 76 7.41 -13.96 9.08
C ARG A 76 6.96 -14.06 7.61
N PHE A 77 5.72 -13.70 7.32
CA PHE A 77 5.12 -13.81 5.98
C PHE A 77 5.13 -12.49 5.22
N THR A 78 5.42 -11.39 5.92
CA THR A 78 5.31 -10.02 5.41
C THR A 78 6.58 -9.20 5.74
N PRO A 79 7.76 -9.62 5.27
CA PRO A 79 9.02 -8.96 5.60
C PRO A 79 9.11 -7.51 5.07
N TYR A 80 8.22 -7.16 4.15
CA TYR A 80 8.10 -5.82 3.58
C TYR A 80 7.19 -4.90 4.40
N LEU A 81 6.43 -5.41 5.38
CA LEU A 81 5.62 -4.57 6.26
C LEU A 81 6.50 -3.93 7.34
N LYS A 82 6.44 -2.61 7.41
CA LYS A 82 7.11 -1.80 8.43
C LYS A 82 6.26 -1.67 9.70
N GLY A 83 4.94 -1.71 9.56
CA GLY A 83 4.03 -1.54 10.69
C GLY A 83 2.55 -1.58 10.30
N ILE A 84 1.70 -1.31 11.28
CA ILE A 84 0.26 -1.15 11.13
C ILE A 84 -0.09 0.25 11.60
N GLY A 85 -0.68 1.07 10.72
CA GLY A 85 -1.21 2.38 11.05
C GLY A 85 -2.73 2.33 11.23
N PHE A 86 -3.26 3.28 11.98
CA PHE A 86 -4.70 3.49 12.12
C PHE A 86 -5.02 4.92 11.71
N LEU A 87 -5.95 5.07 10.77
CA LEU A 87 -6.41 6.38 10.33
C LEU A 87 -7.93 6.35 10.26
N ASN A 88 -8.58 7.12 11.14
CA ASN A 88 -10.02 7.02 11.37
C ASN A 88 -10.40 5.54 11.67
N ASP A 89 -11.39 5.00 10.96
CA ASP A 89 -11.83 3.60 11.09
C ASP A 89 -11.05 2.62 10.18
N LEU A 90 -9.99 3.07 9.52
CA LEU A 90 -9.19 2.24 8.61
C LEU A 90 -7.95 1.69 9.32
N VAL A 91 -7.74 0.38 9.13
CA VAL A 91 -6.47 -0.29 9.42
C VAL A 91 -5.60 -0.24 8.17
N LEU A 92 -4.42 0.37 8.29
CA LEU A 92 -3.47 0.55 7.20
C LEU A 92 -2.27 -0.36 7.40
N LEU A 93 -1.93 -1.15 6.40
CA LEU A 93 -0.67 -1.89 6.37
C LEU A 93 0.44 -1.01 5.77
N ILE A 94 1.47 -0.69 6.56
CA ILE A 94 2.53 0.24 6.19
C ILE A 94 3.70 -0.51 5.53
N ILE A 95 4.13 -0.07 4.33
CA ILE A 95 5.17 -0.73 3.51
C ILE A 95 6.40 0.14 3.19
#